data_AF-A0A7S3KDC9-F1
#
_entry.id   AF-A0A7S3KDC9-F1
#
_cell.length_a   1.000
_cell.length_b   1.000
_cell.length_c   1.000
_cell.angle_alpha   90.00
_cell.angle_beta   90.00
_cell.angle_gamma   90.00
#
_symmetry.space_group_name_H-M   'P 1'
#
loop_
_entity.id
_entity.type
_entity.pdbx_description
1 polymer ?
#
loop_
_entity_poly.entity_id
_entity_poly.type
_entity_poly.pdbx_seq_one_letter_code
_entity_poly.pdbx_strand_id
1 'polypeptide(L)'
;MVEFKNKISIEIGQQPILLFQGDPFDLSENHIKFKNMMIDFFRIKHLKSTNILASQRIICFTAQENNTPIMLQHFEAGTINEGLAGDSNIELTEIGPKIEMSIRRVKHADHEAWKAATKVKKSKAKIIQKKRNISHNELGQTVGKAYIQHQDLNTLALKKPKRKKIIEGDEPSKEAEKEPSNDGSDS
;
A
#
# COMPACT_ATOMS: atom_id res chain seq x y z
N MET A 1 11.85 18.72 40.37
CA MET A 1 12.22 17.30 40.15
C MET A 1 10.91 16.53 40.08
N VAL A 2 10.45 16.19 38.88
CA VAL A 2 9.16 15.47 38.74
C VAL A 2 9.45 14.01 39.00
N GLU A 3 9.01 13.51 40.15
CA GLU A 3 9.07 12.09 40.46
C GLU A 3 8.06 11.33 39.59
N PHE A 4 8.54 10.43 38.73
CA PHE A 4 7.67 9.52 38.00
C PHE A 4 7.11 8.49 38.99
N LYS A 5 5.86 8.70 39.40
CA LYS A 5 5.13 7.82 40.33
C LYS A 5 4.65 6.50 39.70
N ASN A 6 4.91 6.29 38.41
CA ASN A 6 4.32 5.18 37.67
C ASN A 6 5.25 3.96 37.67
N LYS A 7 4.75 2.86 38.21
CA LYS A 7 5.34 1.53 38.05
C LYS A 7 5.24 1.15 36.58
N ILE A 8 6.33 1.30 35.84
CA ILE A 8 6.42 0.95 34.41
C ILE A 8 6.10 -0.54 34.27
N SER A 9 5.04 -0.88 33.52
CA SER A 9 4.65 -2.27 33.27
C SER A 9 5.16 -2.82 31.93
N ILE A 10 5.75 -1.95 31.11
CA ILE A 10 6.36 -2.29 29.82
C ILE A 10 7.53 -3.28 29.97
N GLU A 11 7.47 -4.38 29.23
CA GLU A 11 8.57 -5.34 29.13
C GLU A 11 9.72 -4.83 28.25
N ILE A 12 10.95 -5.18 28.63
CA ILE A 12 12.15 -4.81 27.88
C ILE A 12 12.15 -5.53 26.52
N GLY A 13 12.37 -4.77 25.44
CA GLY A 13 12.48 -5.31 24.09
C GLY A 13 11.17 -5.36 23.29
N GLN A 14 10.07 -4.83 23.84
CA GLN A 14 8.84 -4.60 23.07
C GLN A 14 9.06 -3.55 21.98
N GLN A 15 8.46 -3.80 20.81
CA GLN A 15 8.51 -2.88 19.69
C GLN A 15 7.57 -1.70 19.95
N PRO A 16 8.07 -0.45 19.95
CA PRO A 16 7.22 0.71 20.18
C PRO A 16 6.36 1.03 18.95
N ILE A 17 5.19 1.59 19.21
CA ILE A 17 4.38 2.31 18.23
C ILE A 17 4.97 3.72 18.13
N LEU A 18 5.30 4.14 16.91
CA LEU A 18 5.82 5.49 16.65
C LEU A 18 4.71 6.35 16.05
N LEU A 19 4.46 7.49 16.67
CA LEU A 19 3.51 8.49 16.19
C LEU A 19 4.28 9.75 15.79
N PHE A 20 4.09 10.21 14.56
CA PHE A 20 4.66 11.46 14.06
C PHE A 20 3.51 12.43 13.79
N GLN A 21 3.45 13.52 14.55
CA GLN A 21 2.40 14.54 14.46
C GLN A 21 3.00 15.83 13.89
N GLY A 22 2.42 16.30 12.79
CA GLY A 22 2.75 17.57 12.16
C GLY A 22 3.25 17.43 10.72
N ASP A 23 2.88 18.40 9.91
CA ASP A 23 3.19 18.49 8.48
C ASP A 23 4.70 18.55 8.15
N PRO A 24 5.59 19.13 9.00
CA PRO A 24 7.02 19.15 8.71
C PRO A 24 7.60 17.77 8.39
N PHE A 25 7.08 16.72 9.03
CA PHE A 25 7.57 15.34 8.86
C PHE A 25 7.36 14.74 7.47
N ASP A 26 6.49 15.33 6.64
CA ASP A 26 6.22 14.89 5.28
C ASP A 26 6.59 15.93 4.22
N LEU A 27 6.74 17.21 4.60
CA LEU A 27 7.09 18.30 3.69
C LEU A 27 8.56 18.71 3.73
N SER A 28 9.19 18.75 4.91
CA SER A 28 10.55 19.25 5.09
C SER A 28 11.59 18.13 4.97
N GLU A 29 12.57 18.28 4.09
CA GLU A 29 13.60 17.26 3.84
C GLU A 29 14.34 16.83 5.12
N ASN A 30 14.66 17.80 5.99
CA ASN A 30 15.36 17.52 7.25
C ASN A 30 14.49 16.68 8.20
N HIS A 31 13.20 16.98 8.29
CA HIS A 31 12.25 16.28 9.16
C HIS A 31 11.88 14.91 8.61
N ILE A 32 11.74 14.76 7.29
CA ILE A 32 11.53 13.46 6.62
C ILE A 32 12.72 12.53 6.92
N LYS A 33 13.95 13.03 6.80
CA LYS A 33 15.15 12.23 7.09
C LYS A 33 15.26 11.91 8.59
N PHE A 34 14.90 12.84 9.46
CA PHE A 34 14.80 12.58 10.89
C PHE A 34 13.76 11.48 11.20
N LYS A 35 12.57 11.54 10.60
CA LYS A 35 11.52 10.52 10.71
C LYS A 35 12.05 9.14 10.30
N ASN A 36 12.72 9.05 9.15
CA ASN A 36 13.33 7.80 8.67
C ASN A 36 14.40 7.26 9.64
N MET A 37 15.24 8.14 10.19
CA MET A 37 16.25 7.78 11.17
C MET A 37 15.64 7.26 12.48
N MET A 38 14.59 7.91 12.99
CA MET A 38 13.89 7.48 14.20
C MET A 38 13.17 6.14 13.99
N ILE A 39 12.56 5.93 12.82
CA ILE A 39 11.96 4.65 12.47
C ILE A 39 13.01 3.53 12.50
N ASP A 40 14.21 3.76 11.95
CA ASP A 40 15.26 2.73 11.94
C ASP A 40 15.87 2.52 13.35
N PHE A 41 16.04 3.60 14.13
CA PHE A 41 16.57 3.53 15.50
C PHE A 41 15.67 2.72 16.44
N PHE A 42 14.35 2.93 16.38
CA PHE A 42 13.40 2.23 17.24
C PHE A 42 12.92 0.88 16.68
N ARG A 43 13.33 0.50 15.46
CA ARG A 43 13.00 -0.79 14.87
C ARG A 43 13.96 -1.87 15.37
N ILE A 44 13.51 -2.68 16.31
CA ILE A 44 14.31 -3.76 16.90
C ILE A 44 14.35 -5.02 16.01
N LYS A 45 13.20 -5.43 15.43
CA LYS A 45 13.08 -6.67 14.63
C LYS A 45 12.15 -6.47 13.42
N HIS A 46 12.39 -7.24 12.36
CA HIS A 46 11.46 -7.37 11.25
C HIS A 46 10.39 -8.41 11.58
N LEU A 47 9.23 -7.95 12.06
CA LEU A 47 8.09 -8.80 12.37
C LEU A 47 7.09 -8.80 11.21
N LYS A 48 6.56 -9.99 10.84
CA LYS A 48 5.47 -10.12 9.85
C LYS A 48 4.09 -9.89 10.48
N SER A 49 3.96 -10.24 11.74
CA SER A 49 2.79 -10.04 12.59
C SER A 49 3.27 -9.68 13.99
N THR A 50 2.49 -8.88 14.70
CA THR A 50 2.76 -8.47 16.08
C THR A 50 1.53 -8.74 16.93
N ASN A 51 1.74 -8.98 18.22
CA ASN A 51 0.65 -9.08 19.17
C ASN A 51 0.24 -7.66 19.61
N ILE A 52 -1.04 -7.34 19.42
CA ILE A 52 -1.62 -6.04 19.79
C ILE A 52 -1.58 -5.85 21.31
N LEU A 53 -1.82 -6.91 22.09
CA LEU A 53 -1.81 -6.89 23.55
C LEU A 53 -0.43 -6.52 24.12
N ALA A 54 0.64 -6.89 23.40
CA ALA A 54 2.02 -6.61 23.77
C ALA A 54 2.53 -5.25 23.25
N SER A 55 1.69 -4.49 22.53
CA SER A 55 2.07 -3.21 21.94
C SER A 55 1.64 -2.05 22.86
N GLN A 56 2.23 -1.99 24.05
CA GLN A 56 1.87 -1.00 25.08
C GLN A 56 2.70 0.28 24.99
N ARG A 57 3.86 0.22 24.32
CA ARG A 57 4.82 1.33 24.27
C ARG A 57 4.52 2.28 23.12
N ILE A 58 4.25 3.55 23.40
CA ILE A 58 3.98 4.57 22.37
C ILE A 58 4.99 5.72 22.50
N ILE A 59 5.68 6.04 21.42
CA ILE A 59 6.59 7.19 21.33
C ILE A 59 6.00 8.19 20.34
N CYS A 60 5.69 9.38 20.83
CA CYS A 60 5.15 10.47 20.04
C CYS A 60 6.23 11.50 19.73
N PHE A 61 6.33 11.88 18.46
CA PHE A 61 7.14 12.98 17.96
C PHE A 61 6.20 14.07 17.45
N THR A 62 6.30 15.27 17.99
CA THR A 62 5.50 16.41 17.54
C THR A 62 6.41 17.52 17.00
N ALA A 63 6.01 18.09 15.86
CA ALA A 63 6.70 19.24 15.26
C ALA A 63 5.64 20.15 14.61
N GLN A 64 5.57 21.41 15.02
CA GLN A 64 4.55 22.33 14.52
C GLN A 64 5.03 23.00 13.22
N GLU A 65 6.26 23.52 13.24
CA GLU A 65 6.87 24.21 12.10
C GLU A 65 8.31 23.75 11.89
N ASN A 66 8.87 24.07 10.72
CA ASN A 66 10.23 23.67 10.33
C ASN A 66 11.34 24.20 11.24
N ASN A 67 11.11 25.31 11.95
CA ASN A 67 12.10 25.93 12.83
C ASN A 67 11.80 25.70 14.32
N THR A 68 10.68 25.02 14.63
CA THR A 68 10.34 24.67 16.01
C THR A 68 11.09 23.41 16.44
N PRO A 69 11.41 23.28 17.74
CA PRO A 69 12.00 22.06 18.24
C PRO A 69 11.00 20.90 18.16
N ILE A 70 11.51 19.72 17.88
CA ILE A 70 10.76 18.46 17.88
C ILE A 70 10.62 18.00 19.33
N MET A 71 9.39 17.79 19.77
CA MET A 71 9.12 17.22 21.09
C MET A 71 8.97 15.70 20.97
N LEU A 72 9.68 14.97 21.81
CA LEU A 72 9.49 13.55 22.03
C LEU A 72 8.78 13.35 23.37
N GLN A 73 7.69 12.59 23.32
CA GLN A 73 6.95 12.16 24.50
C GLN A 73 6.81 10.63 24.49
N HIS A 74 6.90 10.02 25.65
CA HIS A 74 6.86 8.58 25.81
C HIS A 74 5.71 8.18 26.74
N PHE A 75 4.80 7.38 26.20
CA PHE A 75 3.55 6.97 26.83
C PHE A 75 3.46 5.45 26.97
N GLU A 76 2.82 5.01 28.05
CA GLU A 76 2.21 3.69 28.17
C GLU A 76 0.78 3.78 27.67
N ALA A 77 0.38 2.83 26.82
CA ALA A 77 -1.03 2.52 26.65
C ALA A 77 -1.47 1.57 27.77
N GLY A 78 -2.65 1.84 28.34
CA GLY A 78 -3.33 0.87 29.21
C GLY A 78 -3.60 -0.47 28.51
N THR A 79 -4.04 -1.47 29.28
CA THR A 79 -4.31 -2.81 28.76
C THR A 79 -5.34 -2.77 27.63
N ILE A 80 -4.86 -2.99 26.40
CA ILE A 80 -5.71 -3.16 25.22
C ILE A 80 -6.28 -4.57 25.30
N ASN A 81 -7.58 -4.73 25.50
CA ASN A 81 -8.25 -6.03 25.40
C ASN A 81 -8.90 -6.15 24.00
N GLU A 82 -9.01 -7.37 23.45
CA GLU A 82 -9.59 -7.59 22.12
C GLU A 82 -11.04 -7.11 21.99
N GLY A 83 -11.81 -7.14 23.10
CA GLY A 83 -13.16 -6.54 23.16
C GLY A 83 -13.18 -5.01 23.20
N LEU A 84 -12.07 -4.39 23.58
CA LEU A 84 -11.86 -2.94 23.62
C LEU A 84 -11.27 -2.40 22.31
N ALA A 85 -10.88 -3.27 21.36
CA ALA A 85 -10.31 -2.88 20.08
C ALA A 85 -11.30 -2.07 19.20
N GLY A 86 -12.59 -2.11 19.54
CA GLY A 86 -13.64 -1.28 18.92
C GLY A 86 -13.97 0.01 19.69
N ASP A 87 -13.51 0.14 20.94
CA ASP A 87 -13.79 1.31 21.77
C ASP A 87 -12.63 2.33 21.69
N SER A 88 -12.97 3.60 21.46
CA SER A 88 -12.04 4.68 21.13
C SER A 88 -11.22 5.21 22.32
N ASN A 89 -11.43 4.70 23.53
CA ASN A 89 -10.93 5.32 24.75
C ASN A 89 -9.77 4.50 25.32
N ILE A 90 -8.57 4.74 24.76
CA ILE A 90 -7.32 4.21 25.30
C ILE A 90 -6.74 5.26 26.25
N GLU A 91 -6.61 4.90 27.53
CA GLU A 91 -5.92 5.74 28.51
C GLU A 91 -4.41 5.68 28.27
N LEU A 92 -3.78 6.85 28.17
CA LEU A 92 -2.35 7.01 27.99
C LEU A 92 -1.74 7.59 29.27
N THR A 93 -0.72 6.94 29.81
CA THR A 93 0.04 7.44 30.96
C THR A 93 1.44 7.86 30.51
N GLU A 94 1.89 9.05 30.90
CA GLU A 94 3.24 9.51 30.58
C GLU A 94 4.26 8.76 31.46
N ILE A 95 5.18 8.04 30.82
CA ILE A 95 6.29 7.35 31.47
C ILE A 95 7.58 8.19 31.39
N GLY A 96 7.70 9.01 30.34
CA GLY A 96 8.92 9.76 30.03
C GLY A 96 10.01 8.88 29.39
N PRO A 97 11.13 9.45 28.90
CA PRO A 97 11.53 10.85 29.01
C PRO A 97 10.76 11.75 28.05
N LYS A 98 10.52 12.99 28.50
CA LYS A 98 10.09 14.09 27.64
C LYS A 98 11.32 14.82 27.16
N ILE A 99 11.55 14.85 25.85
CA ILE A 99 12.76 15.43 25.26
C ILE A 99 12.36 16.49 24.25
N GLU A 100 13.02 17.64 24.32
CA GLU A 100 12.92 18.69 23.31
C GLU A 100 14.19 18.71 22.47
N MET A 101 14.07 18.62 21.15
CA MET A 101 15.19 18.48 20.23
C MET A 101 15.13 19.52 19.12
N SER A 102 16.14 20.37 19.01
CA SER A 102 16.29 21.29 17.88
C SER A 102 17.22 20.70 16.80
N ILE A 103 16.82 20.72 15.53
CA ILE A 103 17.73 20.40 14.42
C ILE A 103 18.71 21.56 14.24
N ARG A 104 20.02 21.30 14.35
CA ARG A 104 21.06 22.31 14.18
C ARG A 104 21.88 22.04 12.92
N ARG A 105 22.99 21.31 13.07
CA ARG A 105 23.86 20.96 11.96
C ARG A 105 23.35 19.69 11.29
N VAL A 106 23.33 19.69 9.96
CA VAL A 106 22.84 18.57 9.17
C VAL A 106 23.87 18.23 8.10
N LYS A 107 24.24 16.95 8.02
CA LYS A 107 25.10 16.41 6.97
C LYS A 107 24.36 15.26 6.30
N HIS A 108 23.80 15.54 5.13
CA HIS A 108 23.07 14.55 4.35
C HIS A 108 24.03 13.64 3.59
N ALA A 109 23.59 12.40 3.36
CA ALA A 109 24.28 11.52 2.43
C ALA A 109 24.14 12.08 1.00
N ASP A 110 25.17 11.85 0.18
CA ASP A 110 25.10 12.13 -1.24
C ASP A 110 24.03 11.26 -1.93
N HIS A 111 23.50 11.74 -3.05
CA HIS A 111 22.41 11.10 -3.76
C HIS A 111 22.78 9.69 -4.25
N GLU A 112 24.03 9.47 -4.70
CA GLU A 112 24.49 8.15 -5.14
C GLU A 112 24.57 7.16 -3.97
N ALA A 113 25.11 7.61 -2.83
CA ALA A 113 25.21 6.81 -1.62
C ALA A 113 23.82 6.44 -1.07
N TRP A 114 22.89 7.40 -1.05
CA TRP A 114 21.50 7.16 -0.64
C TRP A 114 20.82 6.12 -1.53
N LYS A 115 20.94 6.29 -2.86
CA LYS A 115 20.35 5.36 -3.84
C LYS A 115 20.92 3.94 -3.70
N ALA A 116 22.22 3.82 -3.43
CA ALA A 116 22.85 2.52 -3.19
C ALA A 116 22.32 1.86 -1.90
N ALA A 117 22.18 2.62 -0.81
CA ALA A 117 21.69 2.13 0.47
C ALA A 117 20.21 1.72 0.45
N THR A 118 19.34 2.49 -0.22
CA THR A 118 17.90 2.20 -0.33
C THR A 118 17.58 1.16 -1.42
N LYS A 119 18.60 0.55 -2.04
CA LYS A 119 18.40 -0.49 -3.05
C LYS A 119 17.79 -1.75 -2.41
N VAL A 120 16.47 -1.85 -2.45
CA VAL A 120 15.77 -3.07 -2.06
C VAL A 120 16.16 -4.18 -3.03
N LYS A 121 16.85 -5.21 -2.53
CA LYS A 121 17.07 -6.44 -3.27
C LYS A 121 15.69 -6.99 -3.60
N LYS A 122 15.26 -6.89 -4.86
CA LYS A 122 14.10 -7.62 -5.35
C LYS A 122 14.42 -9.08 -5.03
N SER A 123 13.70 -9.67 -4.07
CA SER A 123 13.87 -11.09 -3.77
C SER A 123 13.81 -11.84 -5.10
N LYS A 124 14.65 -12.89 -5.28
CA LYS A 124 14.69 -13.64 -6.54
C LYS A 124 13.29 -14.04 -7.02
N ALA A 125 12.36 -14.27 -6.08
CA ALA A 125 10.92 -14.47 -6.32
C ALA A 125 10.20 -13.31 -7.04
N LYS A 126 10.44 -12.03 -6.69
CA LYS A 126 9.87 -10.86 -7.38
C LYS A 126 10.48 -10.62 -8.77
N ILE A 127 11.72 -11.05 -9.00
CA ILE A 127 12.38 -10.96 -10.31
C ILE A 127 11.79 -12.01 -11.28
N ILE A 128 11.31 -13.15 -10.76
CA ILE A 128 10.76 -14.24 -11.58
C ILE A 128 9.29 -14.00 -12.01
N GLN A 129 8.49 -13.19 -11.31
CA GLN A 129 7.02 -13.23 -11.44
C GLN A 129 6.34 -11.85 -11.52
N LYS A 130 6.29 -11.26 -12.71
CA LYS A 130 5.07 -10.60 -13.25
C LYS A 130 4.99 -10.94 -14.74
N LYS A 131 4.86 -12.23 -15.06
CA LYS A 131 4.53 -12.63 -16.43
C LYS A 131 3.07 -12.25 -16.66
N ARG A 132 2.83 -11.24 -17.49
CA ARG A 132 1.48 -10.79 -17.86
C ARG A 132 0.70 -12.01 -18.34
N ASN A 133 -0.56 -12.13 -17.92
CA ASN A 133 -1.48 -13.21 -18.28
C ASN A 133 -1.24 -14.58 -17.61
N ILE A 134 -0.42 -14.66 -16.56
CA ILE A 134 -0.26 -15.88 -15.75
C ILE A 134 -0.58 -15.57 -14.29
N SER A 135 -1.57 -16.27 -13.71
CA SER A 135 -1.95 -16.20 -12.30
C SER A 135 -1.77 -17.56 -11.63
N HIS A 136 -1.66 -17.57 -10.29
CA HIS A 136 -1.65 -18.80 -9.50
C HIS A 136 -2.92 -18.83 -8.65
N ASN A 137 -3.66 -19.93 -8.68
CA ASN A 137 -4.83 -20.14 -7.83
C ASN A 137 -4.41 -20.43 -6.38
N GLU A 138 -5.34 -20.34 -5.43
CA GLU A 138 -5.13 -20.63 -4.00
C GLU A 138 -4.57 -22.05 -3.76
N LEU A 139 -4.92 -23.00 -4.64
CA LEU A 139 -4.40 -24.37 -4.64
C LEU A 139 -3.01 -24.53 -5.31
N GLY A 140 -2.38 -23.44 -5.73
CA GLY A 140 -1.03 -23.45 -6.34
C GLY A 140 -0.97 -23.78 -7.84
N GLN A 141 -2.13 -23.96 -8.51
CA GLN A 141 -2.17 -24.21 -9.95
C GLN A 141 -1.88 -22.94 -10.76
N THR A 142 -1.11 -23.06 -11.85
CA THR A 142 -0.80 -21.95 -12.76
C THR A 142 -1.86 -21.84 -13.86
N VAL A 143 -2.58 -20.71 -13.91
CA VAL A 143 -3.61 -20.42 -14.91
C VAL A 143 -3.13 -19.33 -15.86
N GLY A 144 -3.23 -19.57 -17.17
CA GLY A 144 -2.89 -18.61 -18.21
C GLY A 144 -4.15 -18.04 -18.89
N LYS A 145 -4.27 -16.72 -19.01
CA LYS A 145 -5.39 -16.07 -19.73
C LYS A 145 -4.96 -15.74 -21.17
N ALA A 146 -5.55 -16.42 -22.15
CA ALA A 146 -5.39 -16.05 -23.55
C ALA A 146 -6.44 -14.99 -23.93
N TYR A 147 -5.99 -13.86 -24.46
CA TYR A 147 -6.87 -12.85 -25.06
C TYR A 147 -6.98 -13.14 -26.55
N ILE A 148 -8.16 -13.56 -27.00
CA ILE A 148 -8.46 -13.78 -28.40
C ILE A 148 -8.99 -12.46 -28.96
N GLN A 149 -8.43 -12.01 -30.08
CA GLN A 149 -8.91 -10.82 -30.78
C GLN A 149 -10.29 -11.10 -31.40
N HIS A 150 -11.19 -10.12 -31.35
CA HIS A 150 -12.45 -10.21 -32.07
C HIS A 150 -12.18 -10.32 -33.58
N GLN A 151 -12.69 -11.38 -34.21
CA GLN A 151 -12.50 -11.62 -35.64
C GLN A 151 -13.73 -11.17 -36.41
N ASP A 152 -13.60 -10.06 -37.15
CA ASP A 152 -14.64 -9.57 -38.04
C ASP A 152 -14.71 -10.44 -39.31
N LEU A 153 -15.76 -11.26 -39.43
CA LEU A 153 -15.95 -12.17 -40.57
C LEU A 153 -16.53 -11.47 -41.80
N ASN A 154 -17.07 -10.27 -41.63
CA ASN A 154 -17.71 -9.51 -42.71
C ASN A 154 -16.70 -8.95 -43.73
N THR A 155 -15.44 -8.76 -43.32
CA THR A 155 -14.35 -8.34 -44.22
C THR A 155 -13.71 -9.52 -44.96
N LEU A 156 -14.12 -10.76 -44.65
CA LEU A 156 -13.52 -11.95 -45.23
C LEU A 156 -14.06 -12.17 -46.65
N ALA A 157 -13.27 -11.82 -47.65
CA ALA A 157 -13.60 -12.10 -49.04
C ALA A 157 -13.53 -13.62 -49.29
N LEU A 158 -14.69 -14.29 -49.21
CA LEU A 158 -14.80 -15.69 -49.58
C LEU A 158 -14.60 -15.86 -51.10
N LYS A 159 -13.88 -16.91 -51.48
CA LYS A 159 -13.79 -17.30 -52.89
C LYS A 159 -15.20 -17.54 -53.40
N LYS A 160 -15.62 -16.73 -54.37
CA LYS A 160 -16.92 -16.90 -55.03
C LYS A 160 -16.98 -18.33 -55.58
N PRO A 161 -17.87 -19.21 -55.07
CA PRO A 161 -18.00 -20.54 -55.64
C PRO A 161 -18.36 -20.36 -57.12
N LYS A 162 -17.80 -21.20 -57.99
CA LYS A 162 -18.29 -21.30 -59.36
C LYS A 162 -19.75 -21.72 -59.24
N ARG A 163 -20.66 -20.80 -59.57
CA ARG A 163 -22.10 -21.01 -59.57
C ARG A 163 -22.36 -22.22 -60.46
N LYS A 164 -22.76 -23.35 -59.89
CA LYS A 164 -23.43 -24.39 -60.70
C LYS A 164 -24.68 -23.71 -61.24
N LYS A 165 -24.89 -23.78 -62.55
CA LYS A 165 -26.08 -23.21 -63.20
C LYS A 165 -27.29 -23.76 -62.45
N ILE A 166 -28.01 -22.87 -61.76
CA ILE A 166 -29.35 -23.15 -61.30
C ILE A 166 -30.14 -23.26 -62.59
N ILE A 167 -30.62 -24.46 -62.89
CA ILE A 167 -31.58 -24.69 -63.96
C ILE A 167 -32.86 -23.99 -63.50
N GLU A 168 -33.45 -23.17 -64.39
CA GLU A 168 -34.62 -22.33 -64.12
C GLU A 168 -35.69 -23.10 -63.33
N GLY A 169 -36.02 -22.64 -62.11
CA GLY A 169 -37.03 -23.29 -61.28
C GLY A 169 -37.21 -22.76 -59.85
N ASP A 170 -36.21 -22.15 -59.21
CA ASP A 170 -36.35 -21.65 -57.83
C ASP A 170 -35.94 -20.17 -57.70
N GLU A 171 -36.93 -19.29 -57.64
CA GLU A 171 -36.76 -17.93 -57.10
C GLU A 171 -36.84 -18.00 -55.56
N PRO A 172 -35.82 -17.54 -54.80
CA PRO A 172 -36.05 -17.19 -53.40
C PRO A 172 -36.73 -15.82 -53.34
N SER A 173 -37.92 -15.82 -52.73
CA SER A 173 -38.75 -14.67 -52.40
C SER A 173 -37.96 -13.53 -51.76
N LYS A 174 -38.25 -12.31 -52.21
CA LYS A 174 -37.89 -11.08 -51.50
C LYS A 174 -38.65 -11.02 -50.18
N GLU A 175 -37.95 -11.10 -49.05
CA GLU A 175 -38.50 -10.71 -47.75
C GLU A 175 -37.61 -9.68 -47.04
N ALA A 176 -38.21 -8.51 -46.88
CA ALA A 176 -38.14 -7.55 -45.79
C ALA A 176 -36.75 -7.05 -45.33
N GLU A 177 -36.42 -5.85 -45.80
CA GLU A 177 -35.75 -4.84 -44.98
C GLU A 177 -36.54 -4.67 -43.67
N LYS A 178 -35.86 -4.82 -42.52
CA LYS A 178 -36.28 -4.24 -41.24
C LYS A 178 -35.19 -3.30 -40.76
N GLU A 179 -35.62 -2.08 -40.50
CA GLU A 179 -34.85 -0.92 -40.05
C GLU A 179 -34.08 -1.17 -38.74
N PRO A 180 -32.98 -0.44 -38.50
CA PRO A 180 -32.28 -0.46 -37.23
C PRO A 180 -33.13 0.18 -36.12
N SER A 181 -33.44 -0.59 -35.07
CA SER A 181 -33.94 -0.06 -33.82
C SER A 181 -32.88 0.84 -33.18
N ASN A 182 -33.14 2.14 -33.25
CA ASN A 182 -32.52 3.18 -32.47
C ASN A 182 -33.02 3.05 -31.03
N ASP A 183 -32.17 2.60 -30.10
CA ASP A 183 -32.37 2.86 -28.66
C ASP A 183 -31.12 3.59 -28.15
N GLY A 184 -31.26 4.90 -28.08
CA GLY A 184 -30.39 5.77 -27.29
C GLY A 184 -31.02 6.06 -25.94
N SER A 185 -30.15 6.11 -24.93
CA SER A 185 -30.26 6.75 -23.60
C SER A 185 -31.26 6.18 -22.60
N ASP A 186 -30.76 5.80 -21.41
CA ASP A 186 -30.81 6.75 -20.30
C ASP A 186 -29.70 6.50 -19.26
N SER A 187 -29.18 7.64 -18.77
CA SER A 187 -28.53 8.00 -17.49
C SER A 187 -27.99 6.93 -16.53
#